data_AF-A0A8J8J5E1-F1
#
_entry.id   AF-A0A8J8J5E1-F1
#
_cell.length_a   1.000
_cell.length_b   1.000
_cell.length_c   1.000
_cell.angle_alpha   90.00
_cell.angle_beta   90.00
_cell.angle_gamma   90.00
#
_symmetry.space_group_name_H-M   'P 1'
#
loop_
_entity.id
_entity.type
_entity.pdbx_description
1 polymer ?
#
loop_
_entity_poly.entity_id
_entity_poly.type
_entity_poly.pdbx_seq_one_letter_code
_entity_poly.pdbx_strand_id
1 'polypeptide(L)' 'MKELFSGEGVFVRYSEKEVEIRPGDKLVHRSEEPTELWWKLKEAVKGRKVRVVVYEVEE' A
#
# COMPACT_ATOMS: atom_id res chain seq x y z
N MET A 1 13.40 8.82 -21.19
CA MET A 1 12.06 8.50 -20.64
C MET A 1 11.56 9.72 -19.88
N LYS A 2 10.25 10.00 -19.88
CA LYS A 2 9.67 11.09 -19.09
C LYS A 2 9.21 10.54 -17.74
N GLU A 3 9.65 11.16 -16.65
CA GLU A 3 9.15 10.83 -15.31
C GLU A 3 7.71 11.35 -15.15
N LEU A 4 6.81 10.49 -14.66
CA LEU A 4 5.39 10.82 -14.43
C LEU A 4 5.05 10.98 -12.95
N PHE A 5 5.83 10.33 -12.09
CA PHE A 5 5.66 10.32 -10.65
C PHE A 5 6.98 9.89 -10.03
N SER A 6 7.37 10.55 -8.94
CA SER A 6 8.46 10.16 -8.05
C SER A 6 8.00 10.40 -6.63
N GLY A 7 8.23 9.42 -5.75
CA GLY A 7 7.77 9.45 -4.37
C GLY A 7 8.20 8.17 -3.66
N GLU A 8 8.71 8.35 -2.45
CA GLU A 8 9.20 7.28 -1.59
C GLU A 8 8.35 7.24 -0.31
N GLY A 9 8.11 6.04 0.21
CA GLY A 9 7.40 5.83 1.46
C GLY A 9 6.35 4.73 1.39
N VAL A 10 5.47 4.70 2.40
CA VAL A 10 4.43 3.67 2.53
C VAL A 10 3.25 4.01 1.64
N PHE A 11 3.01 3.18 0.61
CA PHE A 11 1.85 3.33 -0.28
C PHE A 11 0.58 2.72 0.31
N VAL A 12 0.71 1.62 1.04
CA VAL A 12 -0.39 0.94 1.71
C VAL A 12 0.06 0.63 3.13
N ARG A 13 -0.68 1.12 4.11
CA ARG A 13 -0.49 0.69 5.49
C ARG A 13 -1.15 -0.66 5.66
N TYR A 14 -0.36 -1.63 6.06
CA TYR A 14 -0.81 -2.98 6.35
C TYR A 14 -0.77 -3.22 7.85
N SER A 15 -1.80 -3.85 8.38
CA SER A 15 -1.79 -4.33 9.77
C SER A 15 -2.51 -5.67 9.88
N GLU A 16 -1.93 -6.56 10.67
CA GLU A 16 -2.58 -7.79 11.12
C GLU A 16 -2.73 -7.74 12.64
N LYS A 17 -3.90 -8.16 13.12
CA LYS A 17 -4.16 -8.28 14.55
C LYS A 17 -4.94 -9.56 14.82
N GLU A 18 -4.45 -10.37 15.75
CA GLU A 18 -5.26 -11.45 16.32
C GLU A 18 -6.37 -10.84 17.18
N VAL A 19 -7.61 -11.20 16.89
CA VAL A 19 -8.78 -10.83 17.67
C VAL A 19 -9.48 -12.10 18.14
N GLU A 20 -9.82 -12.13 19.43
CA GLU A 20 -10.64 -13.19 20.02
C GLU A 20 -12.11 -12.83 19.82
N ILE A 21 -12.87 -13.71 19.17
CA ILE A 21 -14.29 -13.48 18.86
C ILE A 21 -15.18 -14.22 19.88
N ARG A 22 -14.70 -15.35 20.38
CA ARG A 22 -15.31 -16.17 21.44
C ARG A 22 -14.21 -16.78 22.29
N PRO A 23 -14.49 -17.19 23.53
CA PRO A 23 -13.51 -17.87 24.37
C PRO A 23 -12.88 -19.07 23.62
N GLY A 24 -11.60 -18.95 23.28
CA GLY A 24 -10.85 -19.98 22.54
C GLY A 24 -10.88 -19.88 21.01
N ASP A 25 -11.72 -19.02 20.42
CA ASP A 25 -11.77 -18.78 18.97
C ASP A 25 -11.05 -17.48 18.61
N LYS A 26 -9.92 -17.60 17.91
CA LYS A 26 -9.14 -16.47 17.39
C LYS A 26 -9.30 -16.32 15.88
N LEU A 27 -9.30 -15.08 15.41
CA LEU A 27 -9.27 -14.71 14.00
C LEU A 27 -8.14 -13.71 13.75
N VAL A 28 -7.47 -13.83 12.60
CA VAL A 28 -6.55 -12.79 12.13
C VAL A 28 -7.36 -11.75 11.36
N HIS A 29 -7.48 -10.57 11.94
CA HIS A 29 -8.03 -9.40 11.26
C HIS A 29 -6.92 -8.72 10.46
N ARG A 30 -7.12 -8.60 9.15
CA ARG A 30 -6.22 -7.90 8.23
C ARG A 30 -6.86 -6.59 7.81
N SER A 31 -6.08 -5.52 7.86
CA SER A 31 -6.51 -4.19 7.40
C SER A 31 -5.46 -3.59 6.49
N GLU A 32 -5.94 -3.06 5.35
CA GLU A 32 -5.17 -2.36 4.34
C GLU A 32 -5.75 -0.96 4.16
N GLU A 33 -4.93 0.06 4.39
CA GLU A 33 -5.31 1.46 4.21
C GLU A 33 -4.42 2.13 3.15
N PRO A 34 -4.97 2.57 2.01
CA PRO A 34 -4.20 3.29 1.01
C PRO A 34 -3.79 4.68 1.52
N THR A 35 -2.52 5.04 1.37
CA THR A 35 -2.00 6.35 1.77
C THR A 35 -2.18 7.39 0.66
N GLU A 36 -1.86 8.65 0.98
CA GLU A 36 -1.85 9.73 -0.03
C GLU A 36 -0.90 9.44 -1.21
N LEU A 37 0.22 8.76 -0.96
CA LEU A 37 1.17 8.36 -2.01
C LEU A 37 0.53 7.42 -3.04
N TRP A 38 -0.28 6.47 -2.57
CA TRP A 38 -1.04 5.58 -3.45
C TRP A 38 -1.99 6.36 -4.36
N TRP A 39 -2.73 7.32 -3.81
CA TRP A 39 -3.65 8.14 -4.59
C TRP A 39 -2.92 9.01 -5.63
N LYS A 40 -1.78 9.60 -5.27
CA LYS A 40 -0.96 10.38 -6.20
C LYS A 40 -0.42 9.52 -7.34
N LEU A 41 0.10 8.32 -7.05
CA LEU A 41 0.55 7.39 -8.07
C LEU A 41 -0.61 6.96 -8.98
N LYS A 42 -1.76 6.63 -8.40
CA LYS A 42 -2.97 6.21 -9.14
C LYS A 42 -3.39 7.27 -10.15
N GLU A 43 -3.44 8.54 -9.75
CA GLU A 43 -3.77 9.63 -10.68
C GLU A 43 -2.66 9.85 -11.72
N ALA A 44 -1.38 9.72 -11.36
CA ALA A 44 -0.27 9.88 -12.29
C ALA A 44 -0.25 8.84 -13.43
N VAL A 45 -0.66 7.60 -13.14
CA VAL A 45 -0.68 6.49 -14.13
C VAL A 45 -2.00 6.35 -14.88
N LYS A 46 -3.05 7.07 -14.47
CA LYS A 46 -4.40 6.96 -15.01
C LYS A 46 -4.45 7.19 -16.53
N GLY A 47 -4.92 6.18 -17.26
CA GLY A 47 -5.04 6.21 -18.72
C GLY A 47 -3.71 6.15 -19.49
N ARG A 48 -2.60 5.80 -18.82
CA ARG A 48 -1.25 5.77 -19.43
C ARG A 48 -0.68 4.36 -19.43
N LYS A 49 0.05 4.01 -20.48
CA LYS A 49 0.88 2.80 -20.53
C LYS A 49 2.21 3.10 -19.85
N VAL A 50 2.45 2.48 -18.69
CA VAL A 50 3.63 2.75 -17.85
C VAL A 50 4.36 1.45 -17.47
N ARG A 51 5.63 1.57 -17.10
CA ARG A 51 6.40 0.53 -16.39
C ARG A 51 6.67 1.05 -14.98
N VAL A 52 6.25 0.30 -13.96
CA VAL A 52 6.51 0.63 -12.55
C VAL A 52 7.61 -0.29 -12.04
N VAL A 53 8.60 0.27 -11.35
CA VAL A 53 9.67 -0.46 -10.67
C VAL A 53 9.66 0.02 -9.23
N VAL A 54 9.60 -0.91 -8.28
CA VAL A 54 9.49 -0.64 -6.84
C VAL A 54 10.69 -1.28 -6.15
N TYR A 55 11.27 -0.54 -5.20
CA TYR A 55 12.34 -1.01 -4.35
C TYR A 55 11.89 -0.90 -2.89
N GLU A 56 12.35 -1.82 -2.06
CA GLU A 56 12.30 -1.64 -0.62
C GLU A 56 13.33 -0.59 -0.21
N VAL A 57 12.95 0.28 0.72
CA VAL A 57 13.83 1.33 1.25
C VAL A 57 14.18 0.97 2.68
N GLU A 58 15.47 1.04 3.00
CA GLU A 58 15.96 0.86 4.37
C GLU A 58 15.63 2.11 5.21
N GLU A 59 15.37 1.93 6.51
CA GLU A 59 15.12 3.04 7.46
C GLU A 59 16.39 3.82 7.83
#